data_AF-A0A7Y9QYK3-F1
#
_entry.id   AF-A0A7Y9QYK3-F1
#
_cell.length_a   1.000
_cell.length_b   1.000
_cell.length_c   1.000
_cell.angle_alpha   90.00
_cell.angle_beta   90.00
_cell.angle_gamma   90.00
#
_symmetry.space_group_name_H-M   'P 1'
#
loop_
_entity.id
_entity.type
_entity.pdbx_description
1 polymer ?
#
loop_
_entity_poly.entity_id
_entity_poly.type
_entity_poly.pdbx_seq_one_letter_code
_entity_poly.pdbx_strand_id
1 'polypeptide(L)'
;MNRCDDTHPALDCRHDNPASPHPEAHPILVQASLDRLGKRLVRARKLRELTQEDLAHLSDVSLSTLRALEAGADGVALGNFLKVLQGLNLLDQVEDWLDPRRDPETVNFVERRLGGG
;
A
#
# COMPACT_ATOMS: atom_id res chain seq x y z
N MET A 1 31.00 23.67 43.00
CA MET A 1 30.67 24.29 41.69
C MET A 1 30.37 23.15 40.73
N ASN A 2 29.18 22.92 40.18
CA ASN A 2 28.06 23.78 39.79
C ASN A 2 26.79 22.91 39.83
N ARG A 3 25.94 23.00 40.86
CA ARG A 3 24.58 23.59 40.84
C ARG A 3 23.71 23.12 39.65
N CYS A 4 22.93 22.06 39.86
CA CYS A 4 21.70 21.82 39.09
C CYS A 4 20.74 22.96 39.43
N ASP A 5 20.24 23.67 38.41
CA ASP A 5 19.24 24.71 38.54
C ASP A 5 17.88 24.10 38.17
N ASP A 6 17.00 24.03 39.17
CA ASP A 6 15.66 23.42 39.17
C ASP A 6 14.61 24.32 38.49
N THR A 7 14.84 24.69 37.23
CA THR A 7 13.89 25.54 36.50
C THR A 7 13.61 25.05 35.07
N HIS A 8 13.11 23.83 34.91
CA HIS A 8 12.28 23.50 33.74
C HIS A 8 11.33 22.32 34.01
N PRO A 9 10.00 22.51 33.99
CA PRO A 9 9.06 21.42 34.18
C PRO A 9 8.98 20.58 32.90
N ALA A 10 9.17 19.26 33.06
CA ALA A 10 8.80 18.20 32.11
C ALA A 10 8.95 18.54 30.61
N LEU A 11 10.14 18.31 30.05
CA LEU A 11 10.24 18.01 28.63
C LEU A 11 9.67 16.60 28.42
N ASP A 12 8.37 16.59 28.17
CA ASP A 12 7.64 15.52 27.52
C ASP A 12 8.39 15.14 26.23
N CYS A 13 9.14 14.05 26.25
CA CYS A 13 9.71 13.45 25.04
C CYS A 13 8.60 12.76 24.24
N ARG A 14 7.54 13.49 23.91
CA ARG A 14 6.76 13.18 22.72
C ARG A 14 7.64 13.53 21.55
N HIS A 15 8.16 12.49 20.91
CA HIS A 15 8.44 12.57 19.49
C HIS A 15 7.09 12.78 18.81
N ASP A 16 6.59 14.02 18.85
CA ASP A 16 5.60 14.48 17.90
C ASP A 16 6.29 14.31 16.55
N ASN A 17 6.01 13.19 15.90
CA ASN A 17 6.23 13.07 14.48
C ASN A 17 5.04 13.82 13.86
N PRO A 18 5.20 15.08 13.40
CA PRO A 18 4.15 15.69 12.63
C PRO A 18 4.03 14.81 11.39
N ALA A 19 2.95 14.02 11.30
CA ALA A 19 2.53 13.45 10.04
C ALA A 19 2.46 14.62 9.07
N SER A 20 3.44 14.73 8.18
CA SER A 20 3.57 15.85 7.26
C SER A 20 2.26 15.97 6.48
N PRO A 21 1.55 17.11 6.52
CA PRO A 21 0.37 17.30 5.70
C PRO A 21 0.85 17.74 4.33
N HIS A 22 1.48 16.83 3.58
CA HIS A 22 1.51 16.99 2.14
C HIS A 22 0.17 16.48 1.64
N PRO A 23 -0.65 17.32 0.97
CA PRO A 23 -1.70 16.77 0.15
C PRO A 23 -0.97 16.10 -1.02
N GLU A 24 -0.62 14.83 -0.84
CA GLU A 24 -0.26 13.95 -1.95
C GLU A 24 -1.52 13.81 -2.80
N ALA A 25 -1.81 14.85 -3.57
CA ALA A 25 -2.96 14.91 -4.44
C ALA A 25 -2.66 14.07 -5.67
N HIS A 26 -2.71 12.75 -5.51
CA HIS A 26 -2.78 11.84 -6.64
C HIS A 26 -4.01 12.20 -7.48
N PRO A 27 -3.97 12.00 -8.81
CA PRO A 27 -5.15 12.19 -9.63
C PRO A 27 -6.34 11.46 -9.02
N ILE A 28 -7.52 12.09 -9.02
CA ILE A 28 -8.74 11.56 -8.35
C ILE A 28 -9.00 10.09 -8.71
N LEU A 29 -8.73 9.69 -9.95
CA LEU A 29 -8.89 8.32 -10.42
C LEU A 29 -7.88 7.34 -9.80
N VAL A 30 -6.67 7.78 -9.51
CA VAL A 30 -5.64 7.01 -8.79
C VAL A 30 -6.07 6.80 -7.34
N GLN A 31 -6.45 7.87 -6.63
CA GLN A 31 -6.92 7.75 -5.25
C GLN A 31 -8.16 6.85 -5.15
N ALA A 32 -9.14 7.03 -6.04
CA ALA A 32 -10.31 6.16 -6.08
C ALA A 32 -9.95 4.68 -6.36
N SER A 33 -8.87 4.43 -7.09
CA SER A 33 -8.36 3.07 -7.33
C SER A 33 -7.70 2.48 -6.09
N LEU A 34 -6.89 3.26 -5.37
CA LEU A 34 -6.28 2.88 -4.10
C LEU A 34 -7.35 2.56 -3.05
N ASP A 35 -8.37 3.40 -2.89
CA ASP A 35 -9.49 3.16 -1.98
C ASP A 35 -10.22 1.84 -2.30
N ARG A 36 -10.46 1.58 -3.58
CA ARG A 36 -11.09 0.33 -4.02
C ARG A 36 -10.20 -0.87 -3.76
N LEU A 37 -8.88 -0.73 -3.90
CA LEU A 37 -7.91 -1.79 -3.62
C LEU A 37 -7.90 -2.12 -2.12
N GLY A 38 -7.81 -1.11 -1.26
CA GLY A 38 -7.87 -1.27 0.20
C GLY A 38 -9.16 -1.97 0.65
N LYS A 39 -10.32 -1.55 0.12
CA LYS A 39 -11.61 -2.21 0.38
C LYS A 39 -11.63 -3.68 -0.05
N ARG A 40 -10.98 -4.04 -1.16
CA ARG A 40 -10.86 -5.44 -1.60
C ARG A 40 -9.94 -6.24 -0.69
N LEU A 41 -8.86 -5.65 -0.19
CA LEU A 41 -7.97 -6.25 0.80
C LEU A 41 -8.74 -6.62 2.08
N VAL A 42 -9.52 -5.66 2.61
CA VAL A 42 -10.39 -5.86 3.78
C VAL A 42 -11.35 -7.02 3.54
N ARG A 43 -12.00 -7.07 2.37
CA ARG A 43 -12.92 -8.16 2.01
C ARG A 43 -12.21 -9.51 1.94
N ALA A 44 -11.09 -9.60 1.24
CA ALA A 44 -10.32 -10.83 1.11
C ALA A 44 -9.87 -11.36 2.47
N ARG A 45 -9.40 -10.47 3.35
CA ARG A 45 -9.00 -10.81 4.71
C ARG A 45 -10.18 -11.32 5.54
N LYS A 46 -11.29 -10.58 5.58
CA LYS A 46 -12.48 -10.95 6.37
C LYS A 46 -13.14 -12.23 5.90
N LEU A 47 -13.21 -12.46 4.59
CA LEU A 47 -13.76 -13.71 4.02
C LEU A 47 -12.95 -14.95 4.38
N ARG A 48 -11.73 -14.77 4.88
CA ARG A 48 -10.83 -15.82 5.35
C ARG A 48 -10.66 -15.82 6.86
N GLU A 49 -11.53 -15.06 7.55
CA GLU A 49 -11.59 -15.01 9.02
C GLU A 49 -10.29 -14.53 9.68
N LEU A 50 -9.48 -13.74 8.96
CA LEU A 50 -8.23 -13.19 9.48
C LEU A 50 -8.44 -11.83 10.16
N THR A 51 -7.85 -11.64 11.33
CA THR A 51 -7.70 -10.30 11.93
C THR A 51 -6.64 -9.49 11.17
N GLN A 52 -6.56 -8.18 11.42
CA GLN A 52 -5.49 -7.37 10.83
C GLN A 52 -4.12 -7.84 11.34
N GLU A 53 -4.06 -8.21 12.61
CA GLU A 53 -2.87 -8.74 13.28
C GLU A 53 -2.43 -10.06 12.63
N ASP A 54 -3.35 -10.98 12.35
CA ASP A 54 -3.03 -12.25 11.69
C ASP A 54 -2.46 -12.03 10.30
N LEU A 55 -3.12 -11.21 9.47
CA LEU A 55 -2.65 -10.98 8.10
C LEU A 55 -1.32 -10.23 8.11
N ALA A 56 -1.13 -9.24 8.97
CA ALA A 56 0.13 -8.52 9.08
C ALA A 56 1.29 -9.48 9.41
N HIS A 57 1.05 -10.41 10.33
CA HIS A 57 2.02 -11.46 10.69
C HIS A 57 2.30 -12.42 9.53
N LEU A 58 1.25 -12.96 8.88
CA LEU A 58 1.38 -13.86 7.71
C LEU A 58 2.10 -13.21 6.53
N SER A 59 2.04 -11.89 6.44
CA SER A 59 2.63 -11.10 5.36
C SER A 59 3.99 -10.50 5.70
N ASP A 60 4.53 -10.69 6.91
CA ASP A 60 5.80 -10.07 7.33
C ASP A 60 5.79 -8.53 7.13
N VAL A 61 4.72 -7.87 7.59
CA VAL A 61 4.57 -6.40 7.61
C VAL A 61 4.09 -5.92 8.97
N SER A 62 4.30 -4.65 9.29
CA SER A 62 3.74 -4.06 10.50
C SER A 62 2.20 -3.93 10.40
N LEU A 63 1.52 -3.98 11.54
CA LEU A 63 0.09 -3.73 11.63
C LEU A 63 -0.31 -2.34 11.09
N SER A 64 0.54 -1.33 11.32
CA SER A 64 0.35 0.02 10.77
C SER A 64 0.41 0.04 9.25
N THR A 65 1.32 -0.73 8.64
CA THR A 65 1.42 -0.88 7.18
C THR A 65 0.18 -1.55 6.62
N LEU A 66 -0.31 -2.63 7.24
CA LEU A 66 -1.55 -3.27 6.78
C LEU A 66 -2.74 -2.32 6.87
N ARG A 67 -2.87 -1.56 7.97
CA ARG A 67 -3.94 -0.56 8.12
C ARG A 67 -3.89 0.51 7.05
N ALA A 68 -2.69 1.00 6.72
CA ALA A 68 -2.49 1.97 5.65
C ALA A 68 -2.91 1.40 4.28
N LEU A 69 -2.54 0.16 3.98
CA LEU A 69 -2.97 -0.54 2.76
C LEU A 69 -4.48 -0.72 2.69
N GLU A 70 -5.13 -1.14 3.78
CA GLU A 70 -6.59 -1.28 3.84
C GLU A 70 -7.33 0.06 3.72
N ALA A 71 -6.69 1.15 4.13
CA ALA A 71 -7.19 2.51 3.98
C ALA A 71 -6.98 3.10 2.58
N GLY A 72 -6.20 2.45 1.71
CA GLY A 72 -5.87 2.98 0.38
C GLY A 72 -4.83 4.09 0.41
N ALA A 73 -3.90 4.05 1.38
CA ALA A 73 -2.77 4.98 1.41
C ALA A 73 -1.85 4.76 0.21
N ASP A 74 -1.38 5.86 -0.34
CA ASP A 74 -0.50 5.99 -1.51
C ASP A 74 0.99 5.79 -1.20
N GLY A 75 1.45 6.23 -0.03
CA GLY A 75 2.85 6.19 0.39
C GLY A 75 3.34 4.80 0.82
N VAL A 76 2.53 3.76 0.70
CA VAL A 76 2.97 2.40 1.05
C VAL A 76 3.77 1.80 -0.09
N ALA A 77 4.99 1.35 0.21
CA ALA A 77 5.85 0.71 -0.77
C ALA A 77 5.17 -0.50 -1.44
N LEU A 78 5.30 -0.61 -2.77
CA LEU A 78 4.72 -1.71 -3.56
C LEU A 78 5.15 -3.09 -3.03
N GLY A 79 6.40 -3.24 -2.56
CA GLY A 79 6.88 -4.49 -1.95
C GLY A 79 6.06 -4.93 -0.74
N ASN A 80 5.59 -4.00 0.10
CA ASN A 80 4.73 -4.32 1.24
C ASN A 80 3.34 -4.77 0.78
N PHE A 81 2.83 -4.19 -0.31
CA PHE A 81 1.58 -4.65 -0.90
C PHE A 81 1.72 -6.09 -1.45
N LEU A 82 2.81 -6.41 -2.16
CA LEU A 82 3.07 -7.77 -2.67
C LEU A 82 3.23 -8.78 -1.53
N LYS A 83 3.90 -8.41 -0.44
CA LYS A 83 3.95 -9.20 0.81
C LYS A 83 2.55 -9.50 1.37
N VAL A 84 1.63 -8.54 1.33
CA VAL A 84 0.24 -8.80 1.73
C VAL A 84 -0.48 -9.74 0.79
N LEU A 85 -0.27 -9.61 -0.53
CA LEU A 85 -0.79 -10.59 -1.49
C LEU A 85 -0.20 -11.99 -1.24
N GLN A 86 1.07 -12.09 -0.85
CA GLN A 86 1.70 -13.36 -0.46
C GLN A 86 1.03 -13.98 0.78
N GLY A 87 0.80 -13.20 1.84
CA GLY A 87 0.07 -13.68 3.02
C GLY A 87 -1.39 -14.06 2.71
N LEU A 88 -1.95 -13.49 1.64
CA LEU A 88 -3.23 -13.91 1.07
C LEU A 88 -3.10 -15.02 0.00
N ASN A 89 -1.93 -15.59 -0.26
CA ASN A 89 -1.74 -16.61 -1.29
C ASN A 89 -2.32 -16.18 -2.67
N LEU A 90 -2.21 -14.89 -2.98
CA LEU A 90 -2.70 -14.24 -4.20
C LEU A 90 -1.55 -13.68 -5.05
N LEU A 91 -0.29 -13.81 -4.59
CA LEU A 91 0.89 -13.22 -5.26
C LEU A 91 1.02 -13.68 -6.71
N ASP A 92 0.73 -14.95 -7.02
CA ASP A 92 0.84 -15.49 -8.38
C ASP A 92 -0.04 -14.77 -9.40
N GLN A 93 -1.14 -14.12 -8.97
CA GLN A 93 -1.98 -13.33 -9.87
C GLN A 93 -1.29 -12.06 -10.38
N VAL A 94 -0.20 -11.64 -9.75
CA VAL A 94 0.59 -10.48 -10.20
C VAL A 94 1.31 -10.79 -11.50
N GLU A 95 1.66 -12.06 -11.75
CA GLU A 95 2.29 -12.49 -13.00
C GLU A 95 1.38 -12.30 -14.22
N ASP A 96 0.05 -12.24 -13.98
CA ASP A 96 -0.93 -11.91 -15.02
C ASP A 96 -1.03 -10.40 -15.28
N TRP A 97 -0.56 -9.57 -14.37
CA TRP A 97 -0.62 -8.12 -14.52
C TRP A 97 0.41 -7.73 -15.57
N LEU A 98 -0.08 -7.15 -16.68
CA LEU A 98 0.73 -6.77 -17.84
C LEU A 98 1.19 -7.94 -18.72
N ASP A 99 0.57 -9.12 -18.63
CA ASP A 99 0.76 -10.17 -19.64
C ASP A 99 0.38 -9.60 -21.04
N PRO A 100 1.31 -9.52 -22.01
CA PRO A 100 1.03 -8.95 -23.32
C PRO A 100 -0.10 -9.67 -24.07
N ARG A 101 -0.35 -10.94 -23.77
CA ARG A 101 -1.44 -11.72 -24.36
C ARG A 101 -2.82 -11.24 -23.91
N ARG A 102 -2.86 -10.48 -22.81
CA ARG A 102 -4.07 -9.92 -22.19
C ARG A 102 -4.13 -8.40 -22.33
N ASP A 103 -3.13 -7.79 -22.95
CA ASP A 103 -3.06 -6.35 -23.17
C ASP A 103 -3.76 -5.97 -24.49
N PRO A 104 -4.89 -5.23 -24.45
CA PRO A 104 -5.60 -4.79 -25.66
C PRO A 104 -4.73 -3.93 -26.58
N GLU A 105 -3.75 -3.20 -26.05
CA GLU A 105 -2.87 -2.35 -26.87
C GLU A 105 -1.85 -3.15 -27.69
N THR A 106 -1.56 -4.39 -27.27
CA THR A 106 -0.69 -5.29 -28.04
C THR A 106 -1.31 -5.63 -29.40
N VAL A 107 -2.63 -5.83 -29.47
CA VAL A 107 -3.34 -6.07 -30.74
C VAL A 107 -3.22 -4.86 -31.67
N ASN A 108 -3.51 -3.67 -31.14
CA ASN A 108 -3.41 -2.41 -31.89
C ASN A 108 -1.98 -2.18 -32.42
N PHE A 109 -0.96 -2.54 -31.63
CA PHE A 109 0.43 -2.43 -32.04
C PHE A 109 0.76 -3.37 -33.20
N VAL A 110 0.32 -4.63 -33.14
CA VAL A 110 0.55 -5.62 -34.20
C VAL A 110 -0.13 -5.18 -35.51
N GLU A 111 -1.39 -4.74 -35.45
CA GLU A 111 -2.13 -4.26 -36.62
C GLU A 111 -1.44 -3.08 -37.32
N ARG A 112 -0.98 -2.08 -36.55
CA ARG A 112 -0.22 -0.94 -37.09
C ARG A 112 1.08 -1.36 -37.78
N ARG A 113 1.71 -2.45 -37.33
CA ARG A 113 2.99 -2.92 -37.88
C ARG A 113 2.80 -3.82 -39.12
N LEU A 114 1.72 -4.58 -39.18
CA LEU A 114 1.41 -5.47 -40.32
C LEU A 114 0.66 -4.73 -41.46
N GLY A 115 -0.08 -3.66 -41.15
CA GLY A 115 -0.81 -2.86 -42.14
C GLY A 115 0.01 -1.74 -42.81
N GLY A 116 1.31 -1.65 -42.55
CA GLY A 116 2.21 -0.60 -43.06
C GLY A 116 3.11 -1.03 -44.23
N GLY A 117 2.69 -2.03 -45.02
CA GLY A 117 3.41 -2.52 -46.21
C GLY A 117 2.94 -1.87 -47.51
#